data_AF-A0A0G1N1Z0-F1
#
_entry.id   AF-A0A0G1N1Z0-F1
#
_cell.length_a   1.000
_cell.length_b   1.000
_cell.length_c   1.000
_cell.angle_alpha   90.00
_cell.angle_beta   90.00
_cell.angle_gamma   90.00
#
_symmetry.space_group_name_H-M   'P 1'
#
loop_
_entity.id
_entity.type
_entity.pdbx_description
1 polymer ?
#
loop_
_entity_poly.entity_id
_entity_poly.type
_entity_poly.pdbx_seq_one_letter_code
_entity_poly.pdbx_strand_id
1 'polypeptide(L)'
;MTKSQDILTIEEYSADQFVQLTWAQYGKILDNLYKKILTYSKKHKTVFDIIVPILRGGGVLGTFLAGKLKILRIVPVQYKYFIHGKQVYLKKLLPLSSNLKLKANANILVAENCYCFGTTTKAVIEEIKAKYPKAKIYVAADRMDYTYREVKGAEAVFCGEFNNDCKKLTPKQCKKLHINATQYYYPWETLDEEIAACQLKQYKYKDLIEAEKDAETYARFDFSK
;
A
#
# COMPACT_ATOMS: atom_id res chain seq x y z
N MET A 1 -27.17 -18.00 0.60
CA MET A 1 -26.50 -16.75 1.03
C MET A 1 -25.43 -16.38 0.03
N THR A 2 -25.77 -15.51 -0.92
CA THR A 2 -24.86 -14.97 -1.93
C THR A 2 -23.97 -13.93 -1.28
N LYS A 3 -22.69 -14.24 -1.07
CA LYS A 3 -21.68 -13.21 -0.81
C LYS A 3 -21.55 -12.40 -2.10
N SER A 4 -21.95 -11.13 -2.09
CA SER A 4 -21.61 -10.21 -3.17
C SER A 4 -20.08 -10.10 -3.19
N GLN A 5 -19.45 -10.80 -4.13
CA GLN A 5 -18.09 -10.47 -4.53
C GLN A 5 -18.23 -9.17 -5.32
N ASP A 6 -17.74 -8.06 -4.76
CA ASP A 6 -17.68 -6.79 -5.49
C ASP A 6 -16.90 -7.03 -6.79
N ILE A 7 -17.60 -7.01 -7.92
CA ILE A 7 -16.99 -7.05 -9.24
C ILE A 7 -16.27 -5.72 -9.39
N LEU A 8 -14.93 -5.73 -9.33
CA LEU A 8 -14.12 -4.55 -9.59
C LEU A 8 -14.17 -4.29 -11.09
N THR A 9 -15.03 -3.38 -11.52
CA THR A 9 -14.98 -2.82 -12.87
C THR A 9 -13.78 -1.89 -12.97
N ILE A 10 -12.83 -2.21 -13.86
CA ILE A 10 -11.73 -1.31 -14.23
C ILE A 10 -12.38 -0.21 -15.09
N GLU A 11 -12.61 0.96 -14.52
CA GLU A 11 -12.98 2.11 -15.33
C GLU A 11 -11.79 2.47 -16.24
N GLU A 12 -12.06 2.90 -17.47
CA GLU A 12 -10.98 3.36 -18.37
C GLU A 12 -10.32 4.60 -17.78
N TYR A 13 -9.02 4.50 -17.49
CA TYR A 13 -8.19 5.63 -17.10
C TYR A 13 -7.52 6.21 -18.34
N SER A 14 -7.65 7.52 -18.54
CA SER A 14 -6.99 8.26 -19.62
C SER A 14 -5.80 9.07 -19.08
N ALA A 15 -4.76 9.26 -19.89
CA ALA A 15 -3.51 9.87 -19.46
C ALA A 15 -3.67 11.29 -18.91
N ASP A 16 -4.63 12.04 -19.44
CA ASP A 16 -5.00 13.40 -19.03
C ASP A 16 -5.67 13.47 -17.64
N GLN A 17 -6.08 12.34 -17.07
CA GLN A 17 -6.62 12.27 -15.71
C GLN A 17 -5.53 12.27 -14.63
N PHE A 18 -4.27 12.01 -15.00
CA PHE A 18 -3.16 11.90 -14.07
C PHE A 18 -2.37 13.19 -13.97
N VAL A 19 -2.01 13.55 -12.75
CA VAL A 19 -1.11 14.66 -12.44
C VAL A 19 0.13 14.10 -11.77
N GLN A 20 1.32 14.58 -12.12
CA GLN A 20 2.50 14.21 -11.35
C GLN A 20 2.48 14.90 -10.00
N LEU A 21 2.63 14.13 -8.93
CA LEU A 21 2.88 14.70 -7.62
C LEU A 21 4.31 15.27 -7.59
N THR A 22 4.45 16.53 -7.20
CA THR A 22 5.78 17.11 -6.97
C THR A 22 6.36 16.63 -5.64
N TRP A 23 7.69 16.65 -5.51
CA TRP A 23 8.36 16.37 -4.22
C TRP A 23 7.87 17.26 -3.07
N ALA A 24 7.52 18.52 -3.36
CA ALA A 24 7.02 19.45 -2.35
C ALA A 24 5.60 19.08 -1.88
N GLN A 25 4.71 18.67 -2.79
CA GLN A 25 3.39 18.16 -2.43
C GLN A 25 3.50 16.85 -1.65
N TYR A 26 4.35 15.93 -2.12
CA TYR A 26 4.60 14.67 -1.43
C TYR A 26 5.15 14.88 -0.01
N GLY A 27 6.12 15.78 0.16
CA GLY A 27 6.65 16.13 1.48
C GLY A 27 5.58 16.61 2.47
N LYS A 28 4.61 17.41 2.02
CA LYS A 28 3.47 17.84 2.87
C LYS A 28 2.59 16.68 3.31
N ILE A 29 2.32 15.72 2.41
CA ILE A 29 1.57 14.50 2.72
C ILE A 29 2.31 13.69 3.79
N LEU A 30 3.63 13.51 3.62
CA LEU A 30 4.47 12.79 4.56
C LEU A 30 4.54 13.45 5.93
N ASP A 31 4.64 14.78 5.99
CA ASP A 31 4.63 15.52 7.27
C ASP A 31 3.30 15.38 8.00
N ASN A 32 2.17 15.39 7.27
CA ASN A 32 0.84 15.16 7.85
C ASN A 32 0.71 13.74 8.41
N LEU A 33 1.17 12.74 7.67
CA LEU A 33 1.20 11.35 8.12
C LEU A 33 2.05 11.19 9.38
N TYR A 34 3.28 11.73 9.37
CA TYR A 34 4.20 11.68 10.51
C TYR A 34 3.58 12.31 11.76
N LYS A 35 2.93 13.48 11.66
CA LYS A 35 2.25 14.13 12.79
C LYS A 35 1.16 13.24 13.41
N LYS A 36 0.39 12.54 12.57
CA LYS A 36 -0.66 11.60 13.04
C LYS A 36 -0.05 10.42 13.78
N ILE A 37 1.00 9.82 13.22
CA ILE A 37 1.74 8.72 13.87
C ILE A 37 2.33 9.18 15.20
N LEU A 38 3.03 10.33 15.21
CA LEU A 38 3.67 10.86 16.42
C LEU A 38 2.65 11.15 17.52
N THR A 39 1.51 11.76 17.18
CA THR A 39 0.41 12.02 18.12
C THR A 39 -0.10 10.72 18.74
N TYR A 40 -0.35 9.71 17.91
CA TYR A 40 -0.78 8.40 18.39
C TYR A 40 0.28 7.75 19.28
N SER A 41 1.53 7.70 18.83
CA SER A 41 2.65 7.10 19.58
C SER A 41 2.83 7.73 20.95
N LYS A 42 2.71 9.07 21.07
CA LYS A 42 2.77 9.77 22.36
C LYS A 42 1.59 9.39 23.26
N LYS A 43 0.36 9.44 22.72
CA LYS A 43 -0.87 9.13 23.47
C LYS A 43 -0.89 7.70 24.00
N HIS A 44 -0.44 6.75 23.17
CA HIS A 44 -0.53 5.32 23.46
C HIS A 44 0.81 4.72 23.92
N LYS A 45 1.83 5.55 24.19
CA LYS A 45 3.19 5.13 24.56
C LYS A 45 3.75 4.03 23.63
N THR A 46 3.45 4.14 22.33
CA THR A 46 3.82 3.13 21.32
C THR A 46 5.20 3.46 20.76
N VAL A 47 6.11 2.49 20.82
CA VAL A 47 7.44 2.53 20.19
C VAL A 47 7.51 1.42 19.16
N PHE A 48 7.82 1.77 17.92
CA PHE A 48 7.92 0.80 16.83
C PHE A 48 9.28 0.09 16.85
N ASP A 49 9.25 -1.24 16.79
CA ASP A 49 10.44 -2.08 16.85
C ASP A 49 11.13 -2.24 15.49
N ILE A 50 10.32 -2.20 14.42
CA ILE A 50 10.72 -2.24 13.02
C ILE A 50 9.71 -1.46 12.17
N ILE A 51 10.14 -1.11 10.97
CA ILE A 51 9.26 -0.70 9.88
C ILE A 51 9.39 -1.69 8.72
N VAL A 52 8.27 -2.01 8.08
CA VAL A 52 8.15 -2.93 6.95
C VAL A 52 7.62 -2.14 5.75
N PRO A 53 8.51 -1.56 4.93
CA PRO A 53 8.13 -0.94 3.66
C PRO A 53 7.59 -1.98 2.67
N ILE A 54 6.43 -1.74 2.09
CA ILE A 54 5.91 -2.50 0.95
C ILE A 54 6.49 -1.88 -0.32
N LEU A 55 7.49 -2.55 -0.90
CA LEU A 55 8.15 -2.10 -2.12
C LEU A 55 7.22 -2.22 -3.34
N ARG A 56 7.35 -1.33 -4.34
CA ARG A 56 8.41 -0.32 -4.48
C ARG A 56 8.08 1.02 -3.84
N GLY A 57 6.87 1.53 -4.01
CA GLY A 57 6.47 2.87 -3.55
C GLY A 57 6.64 3.07 -2.05
N GLY A 58 6.35 2.05 -1.23
CA GLY A 58 6.52 2.14 0.23
C GLY A 58 7.97 2.30 0.67
N GLY A 59 8.97 2.08 -0.20
CA GLY A 59 10.39 2.26 0.13
C GLY A 59 10.75 3.70 0.49
N VAL A 60 10.22 4.69 -0.26
CA VAL A 60 10.46 6.11 0.00
C VAL A 60 9.79 6.53 1.32
N LEU A 61 8.51 6.17 1.48
CA LEU A 61 7.75 6.43 2.70
C LEU A 61 8.40 5.78 3.94
N GLY A 62 8.74 4.50 3.83
CA GLY A 62 9.31 3.71 4.90
C GLY A 62 10.65 4.28 5.36
N THR A 63 11.51 4.69 4.43
CA THR A 63 12.79 5.34 4.76
C THR A 63 12.57 6.69 5.47
N PHE A 64 11.65 7.51 4.97
CA PHE A 64 11.28 8.77 5.62
C PHE A 64 10.79 8.57 7.06
N LEU A 65 9.84 7.66 7.26
CA LEU A 65 9.27 7.37 8.57
C LEU A 65 10.32 6.76 9.52
N ALA A 66 11.18 5.87 9.03
CA ALA A 66 12.26 5.29 9.82
C ALA A 66 13.17 6.37 10.41
N GLY A 67 13.60 7.32 9.58
CA GLY A 67 14.45 8.43 10.00
C GLY A 67 13.76 9.34 11.02
N LYS A 68 12.50 9.74 10.76
CA LYS A 68 11.75 10.65 11.65
C LYS A 68 11.38 10.02 12.99
N LEU A 69 11.04 8.72 12.98
CA LEU A 69 10.63 7.97 14.18
C LEU A 69 11.81 7.29 14.89
N LYS A 70 13.03 7.43 14.37
CA LYS A 70 14.26 6.80 14.88
C LYS A 70 14.17 5.26 14.95
N ILE A 71 13.53 4.66 13.93
CA ILE A 71 13.42 3.20 13.80
C ILE A 71 14.65 2.72 13.04
N LEU A 72 15.55 1.99 13.69
CA LEU A 72 16.79 1.51 13.08
C LEU A 72 16.55 0.39 12.04
N ARG A 73 15.61 -0.51 12.32
CA ARG A 73 15.38 -1.72 11.54
C ARG A 73 14.32 -1.49 10.47
N ILE A 74 14.77 -1.40 9.22
CA ILE A 74 13.93 -1.35 8.03
C ILE A 74 13.97 -2.74 7.38
N VAL A 75 12.82 -3.40 7.27
CA VAL A 75 12.71 -4.76 6.72
C VAL A 75 11.74 -4.73 5.54
N PRO A 76 12.21 -4.45 4.31
CA PRO A 76 11.33 -4.36 3.16
C PRO A 76 10.73 -5.72 2.80
N VAL A 77 9.53 -5.66 2.25
CA VAL A 77 8.88 -6.78 1.54
C VAL A 77 8.44 -6.29 0.18
N GLN A 78 8.29 -7.19 -0.79
CA GLN A 78 7.86 -6.83 -2.14
C GLN A 78 6.82 -7.80 -2.65
N TYR A 79 5.72 -7.23 -3.09
CA TYR A 79 4.59 -7.92 -3.69
C TYR A 79 4.23 -7.20 -4.99
N LYS A 80 3.92 -7.95 -6.04
CA LYS A 80 3.63 -7.42 -7.37
C LYS A 80 2.43 -8.13 -7.99
N TYR A 81 1.56 -7.36 -8.62
CA TYR A 81 0.51 -7.91 -9.46
C TYR A 81 1.08 -8.31 -10.82
N PHE A 82 0.82 -9.56 -11.20
CA PHE A 82 1.07 -10.13 -12.52
C PHE A 82 -0.27 -10.36 -13.20
N ILE A 83 -0.39 -9.96 -14.45
CA ILE A 83 -1.64 -10.08 -15.22
C ILE A 83 -1.44 -11.05 -16.37
N HIS A 84 -2.24 -12.12 -16.39
CA HIS A 84 -2.25 -13.12 -17.45
C HIS A 84 -3.67 -13.27 -18.00
N GLY A 85 -3.92 -12.71 -19.18
CA GLY A 85 -5.26 -12.66 -19.75
C GLY A 85 -6.23 -11.90 -18.83
N LYS A 86 -7.27 -12.57 -18.35
CA LYS A 86 -8.27 -12.02 -17.43
C LYS A 86 -7.95 -12.24 -15.94
N GLN A 87 -6.82 -12.87 -15.64
CA GLN A 87 -6.45 -13.23 -14.27
C GLN A 87 -5.38 -12.30 -13.72
N VAL A 88 -5.51 -11.95 -12.44
CA VAL A 88 -4.55 -11.11 -11.72
C VAL A 88 -4.02 -11.85 -10.50
N TYR A 89 -2.71 -12.09 -10.52
CA TYR A 89 -2.00 -12.80 -9.49
C TYR A 89 -1.19 -11.82 -8.65
N LEU A 90 -1.31 -11.88 -7.33
CA LEU A 90 -0.37 -11.18 -6.46
C LEU A 90 0.77 -12.14 -6.14
N LYS A 91 1.95 -11.85 -6.68
CA LYS A 91 3.15 -12.62 -6.39
C LYS A 91 4.03 -11.89 -5.37
N LYS A 92 4.60 -12.64 -4.45
CA LYS A 92 5.57 -12.19 -3.45
C LYS A 92 6.97 -12.41 -4.02
N LEU A 93 7.67 -11.31 -4.24
CA LEU A 93 9.02 -11.26 -4.82
C LEU A 93 10.09 -11.21 -3.73
N LEU A 94 9.82 -10.48 -2.65
CA LEU A 94 10.70 -10.36 -1.50
C LEU A 94 9.90 -10.64 -0.23
N PRO A 95 10.00 -11.85 0.34
CA PRO A 95 9.29 -12.19 1.57
C PRO A 95 9.90 -11.49 2.78
N LEU A 96 9.15 -11.51 3.89
CA LEU A 96 9.67 -11.09 5.18
C LEU A 96 10.84 -11.98 5.59
N SER A 97 12.04 -11.39 5.70
CA SER A 97 13.30 -12.11 5.95
C SER A 97 13.16 -13.22 6.98
N SER A 98 13.49 -14.46 6.59
CA SER A 98 13.42 -15.66 7.44
C SER A 98 14.25 -15.53 8.72
N ASN A 99 15.40 -14.85 8.64
CA ASN A 99 16.34 -14.64 9.74
C ASN A 99 15.99 -13.47 10.66
N LEU A 100 14.90 -12.75 10.40
CA LEU A 100 14.47 -11.65 11.25
C LEU A 100 14.09 -12.16 12.66
N LYS A 101 14.75 -11.61 13.69
CA LYS A 101 14.45 -11.89 15.10
C LYS A 101 13.77 -10.68 15.74
N LEU A 102 12.52 -10.85 16.15
CA LEU A 102 11.72 -9.86 16.88
C LEU A 102 11.23 -10.45 18.20
N LYS A 103 10.95 -9.57 19.17
CA LYS A 103 10.19 -9.95 20.36
C LYS A 103 8.76 -10.33 19.97
N ALA A 104 8.13 -11.23 20.73
CA ALA A 104 6.82 -11.77 20.39
C ALA A 104 5.72 -10.70 20.22
N ASN A 105 5.74 -9.66 21.06
CA ASN A 105 4.80 -8.54 21.04
C ASN A 105 5.37 -7.30 20.33
N ALA A 106 6.18 -7.48 19.29
CA ALA A 106 6.75 -6.37 18.53
C ALA A 106 5.68 -5.45 17.95
N ASN A 107 5.92 -4.14 18.02
CA ASN A 107 5.14 -3.13 17.32
C ASN A 107 5.75 -2.95 15.93
N ILE A 108 5.05 -3.39 14.89
CA ILE A 108 5.51 -3.42 13.51
C ILE A 108 4.75 -2.36 12.73
N LEU A 109 5.46 -1.39 12.17
CA LEU A 109 4.87 -0.37 11.30
C LEU A 109 5.00 -0.81 9.84
N VAL A 110 3.89 -1.14 9.17
CA VAL A 110 3.84 -1.42 7.74
C VAL A 110 3.65 -0.11 7.00
N ALA A 111 4.52 0.17 6.03
CA ALA A 111 4.47 1.39 5.22
C ALA A 111 4.06 1.04 3.78
N GLU A 112 2.87 1.46 3.38
CA GLU A 112 2.36 1.36 2.01
C GLU A 112 2.31 2.76 1.39
N ASN A 113 2.51 2.87 0.09
CA ASN A 113 2.44 4.16 -0.59
C ASN A 113 0.96 4.57 -0.76
N CYS A 114 0.31 4.14 -1.83
CA CYS A 114 -1.12 4.31 -2.08
C CYS A 114 -1.87 3.03 -1.67
N TYR A 115 -2.65 3.11 -0.60
CA TYR A 115 -3.54 2.04 -0.19
C TYR A 115 -4.86 2.15 -0.98
N CYS A 116 -5.05 1.29 -1.98
CA CYS A 116 -6.31 1.19 -2.73
C CYS A 116 -7.20 0.10 -2.13
N PHE A 117 -7.32 -1.07 -2.77
CA PHE A 117 -8.13 -2.19 -2.26
C PHE A 117 -7.57 -2.88 -1.01
N GLY A 118 -6.35 -2.52 -0.58
CA GLY A 118 -5.71 -3.08 0.62
C GLY A 118 -5.21 -4.52 0.49
N THR A 119 -5.23 -5.09 -0.70
CA THR A 119 -4.92 -6.50 -0.94
C THR A 119 -3.46 -6.85 -0.73
N THR A 120 -2.55 -5.93 -1.04
CA THR A 120 -1.12 -6.07 -0.77
C THR A 120 -0.84 -5.96 0.73
N THR A 121 -1.31 -4.90 1.39
CA THR A 121 -1.21 -4.75 2.85
C THR A 121 -1.80 -5.95 3.59
N LYS A 122 -2.94 -6.49 3.15
CA LYS A 122 -3.52 -7.69 3.74
C LYS A 122 -2.57 -8.89 3.65
N ALA A 123 -1.95 -9.13 2.49
CA ALA A 123 -0.98 -10.22 2.33
C ALA A 123 0.22 -10.06 3.27
N VAL A 124 0.72 -8.84 3.42
CA VAL A 124 1.83 -8.51 4.33
C VAL A 124 1.42 -8.72 5.80
N ILE A 125 0.21 -8.30 6.20
CA ILE A 125 -0.32 -8.54 7.54
C ILE A 125 -0.43 -10.05 7.81
N GLU A 126 -0.95 -10.83 6.86
CA GLU A 126 -1.06 -12.28 6.95
C GLU A 126 0.32 -12.94 7.14
N GLU A 127 1.33 -12.52 6.35
CA GLU A 127 2.71 -13.00 6.46
C GLU A 127 3.33 -12.65 7.82
N ILE A 128 3.16 -11.40 8.29
CA ILE A 128 3.66 -10.96 9.59
C ILE A 128 2.99 -11.76 10.71
N LYS A 129 1.67 -11.96 10.66
CA LYS A 129 0.93 -12.70 11.70
C LYS A 129 1.27 -14.19 11.71
N ALA A 130 1.53 -14.80 10.55
CA ALA A 130 1.98 -16.18 10.47
C ALA A 130 3.34 -16.35 11.20
N LYS A 131 4.24 -15.37 11.06
CA LYS A 131 5.57 -15.41 11.68
C LYS A 131 5.60 -14.92 13.13
N TYR A 132 4.81 -13.90 13.45
CA TYR A 132 4.74 -13.26 14.77
C TYR A 132 3.27 -13.07 15.19
N PRO A 133 2.58 -14.13 15.66
CA PRO A 133 1.14 -14.07 15.94
C PRO A 133 0.72 -13.00 16.95
N LYS A 134 1.61 -12.71 17.92
CA LYS A 134 1.40 -11.73 18.99
C LYS A 134 1.87 -10.31 18.65
N ALA A 135 2.45 -10.09 17.47
CA ALA A 135 2.90 -8.76 17.06
C ALA A 135 1.71 -7.82 16.87
N LYS A 136 1.90 -6.56 17.23
CA LYS A 136 0.96 -5.46 16.99
C LYS A 136 1.33 -4.80 15.68
N ILE A 137 0.41 -4.77 14.73
CA ILE A 137 0.68 -4.26 13.39
C ILE A 137 -0.01 -2.91 13.24
N TYR A 138 0.74 -1.93 12.75
CA TYR A 138 0.26 -0.59 12.47
C TYR A 138 0.46 -0.35 10.98
N VAL A 139 -0.49 0.31 10.32
CA VAL A 139 -0.38 0.59 8.88
C VAL A 139 -0.25 2.09 8.69
N ALA A 140 0.72 2.50 7.90
CA ALA A 140 0.91 3.88 7.46
C ALA A 140 0.87 3.93 5.94
N ALA A 141 -0.04 4.73 5.41
CA ALA A 141 -0.16 5.00 3.98
C ALA A 141 0.04 6.49 3.71
N ASP A 142 0.81 6.86 2.69
CA ASP A 142 0.91 8.26 2.29
C ASP A 142 -0.43 8.76 1.74
N ARG A 143 -1.06 7.96 0.89
CA ARG A 143 -2.41 8.15 0.35
C ARG A 143 -3.23 6.89 0.56
N MET A 144 -4.53 7.05 0.80
CA MET A 144 -5.44 5.93 1.02
C MET A 144 -6.80 6.20 0.39
N ASP A 145 -7.32 5.24 -0.34
CA ASP A 145 -8.69 5.30 -0.83
C ASP A 145 -9.64 5.31 0.35
N TYR A 146 -10.44 6.37 0.42
CA TYR A 146 -11.34 6.57 1.54
C TYR A 146 -12.31 5.40 1.70
N THR A 147 -12.75 4.76 0.61
CA THR A 147 -13.72 3.67 0.64
C THR A 147 -13.17 2.45 1.36
N TYR A 148 -11.89 2.17 1.21
CA TYR A 148 -11.23 0.97 1.72
C TYR A 148 -10.35 1.22 2.95
N ARG A 149 -10.45 2.41 3.56
CA ARG A 149 -9.61 2.87 4.69
C ARG A 149 -9.55 1.98 5.93
N GLU A 150 -10.46 1.01 6.06
CA GLU A 150 -10.45 0.04 7.16
C GLU A 150 -9.51 -1.13 6.84
N VAL A 151 -8.48 -1.29 7.68
CA VAL A 151 -7.49 -2.37 7.51
C VAL A 151 -7.66 -3.43 8.59
N LYS A 152 -8.22 -4.58 8.21
CA LYS A 152 -8.39 -5.71 9.15
C LYS A 152 -7.04 -6.26 9.59
N GLY A 153 -6.89 -6.48 10.89
CA GLY A 153 -5.66 -7.01 11.50
C GLY A 153 -4.62 -5.94 11.87
N ALA A 154 -4.89 -4.67 11.59
CA ALA A 154 -4.09 -3.54 12.09
C ALA A 154 -4.67 -2.98 13.40
N GLU A 155 -3.80 -2.65 14.34
CA GLU A 155 -4.12 -1.97 15.61
C GLU A 155 -4.49 -0.50 15.39
N ALA A 156 -3.83 0.15 14.44
CA ALA A 156 -4.17 1.48 13.97
C ALA A 156 -3.73 1.66 12.52
N VAL A 157 -4.44 2.55 11.84
CA VAL A 157 -4.20 2.93 10.45
C VAL A 157 -3.98 4.43 10.39
N PHE A 158 -2.89 4.82 9.75
CA PHE A 158 -2.49 6.20 9.56
C PHE A 158 -2.46 6.50 8.07
N CYS A 159 -3.03 7.64 7.70
CA CYS A 159 -3.05 8.10 6.32
C CYS A 159 -2.56 9.54 6.25
N GLY A 160 -1.70 9.88 5.29
CA GLY A 160 -1.35 11.27 4.99
C GLY A 160 -2.57 12.01 4.45
N GLU A 161 -3.09 11.55 3.32
CA GLU A 161 -4.21 12.15 2.60
C GLU A 161 -5.19 11.09 2.05
N PHE A 162 -6.49 11.31 2.24
CA PHE A 162 -7.50 10.44 1.62
C PHE A 162 -7.71 10.80 0.15
N ASN A 163 -7.87 9.77 -0.67
CA ASN A 163 -8.15 9.90 -2.11
C ASN A 163 -9.41 9.11 -2.51
N ASN A 164 -9.70 9.13 -3.81
CA ASN A 164 -10.76 8.36 -4.47
C ASN A 164 -10.19 7.64 -5.70
N ASP A 165 -9.02 7.02 -5.56
CA ASP A 165 -8.30 6.39 -6.67
C ASP A 165 -9.09 5.18 -7.25
N CYS A 166 -9.94 4.54 -6.45
CA CYS A 166 -10.85 3.48 -6.88
C CYS A 166 -12.20 3.99 -7.43
N LYS A 167 -12.37 5.33 -7.55
CA LYS A 167 -13.53 6.01 -8.15
C LYS A 167 -14.90 5.59 -7.58
N LYS A 168 -14.96 5.14 -6.31
CA LYS A 168 -16.22 4.71 -5.67
C LYS A 168 -17.07 5.86 -5.16
N LEU A 169 -16.48 7.03 -4.94
CA LEU A 169 -17.18 8.23 -4.52
C LEU A 169 -17.49 9.15 -5.70
N THR A 170 -18.69 9.71 -5.70
CA THR A 170 -19.08 10.77 -6.63
C THR A 170 -18.37 12.10 -6.31
N PRO A 171 -18.26 13.04 -7.27
CA PRO A 171 -17.68 14.36 -7.02
C PRO A 171 -18.33 15.12 -5.84
N LYS A 172 -19.65 14.98 -5.67
CA LYS A 172 -20.38 15.58 -4.54
C LYS A 172 -19.95 14.96 -3.20
N GLN A 173 -19.77 13.64 -3.15
CA GLN A 173 -19.27 12.96 -1.95
C GLN A 173 -17.83 13.36 -1.63
N CYS A 174 -16.95 13.42 -2.64
CA CYS A 174 -15.57 13.88 -2.45
C CYS A 174 -15.52 15.29 -1.87
N LYS A 175 -16.32 16.23 -2.40
CA LYS A 175 -16.41 17.60 -1.88
C LYS A 175 -16.89 17.65 -0.42
N LYS A 176 -17.92 16.86 -0.08
CA LYS A 176 -18.47 16.80 1.28
C LYS A 176 -17.46 16.23 2.29
N LEU A 177 -16.65 15.27 1.87
CA LEU A 177 -15.69 14.56 2.71
C LEU A 177 -14.28 15.19 2.69
N HIS A 178 -14.10 16.29 1.94
CA HIS A 178 -12.80 16.93 1.70
C HIS A 178 -11.75 15.95 1.15
N ILE A 179 -12.17 15.06 0.24
CA ILE A 179 -11.32 14.06 -0.42
C ILE A 179 -10.82 14.62 -1.74
N ASN A 180 -9.52 14.45 -1.99
CA ASN A 180 -8.90 14.79 -3.26
C ASN A 180 -9.16 13.68 -4.29
N ALA A 181 -9.93 13.99 -5.33
CA ALA A 181 -10.25 13.05 -6.40
C ALA A 181 -9.20 13.04 -7.53
N THR A 182 -8.16 13.87 -7.44
CA THR A 182 -7.08 13.91 -8.42
C THR A 182 -6.34 12.59 -8.43
N GLN A 183 -6.18 11.99 -9.61
CA GLN A 183 -5.33 10.82 -9.80
C GLN A 183 -3.88 11.31 -9.89
N TYR A 184 -3.01 10.82 -9.02
CA TYR A 184 -1.60 11.18 -9.03
C TYR A 184 -0.74 9.97 -9.38
N TYR A 185 0.36 10.22 -10.07
CA TYR A 185 1.52 9.34 -10.06
C TYR A 185 2.67 10.01 -9.30
N TYR A 186 3.54 9.21 -8.69
CA TYR A 186 4.54 9.73 -7.76
C TYR A 186 5.76 10.36 -8.47
N PRO A 187 6.56 11.21 -7.78
CA PRO A 187 7.71 11.87 -8.38
C PRO A 187 8.76 10.93 -9.00
N TRP A 188 8.83 9.68 -8.53
CA TRP A 188 9.78 8.66 -8.99
C TRP A 188 9.18 7.66 -9.98
N GLU A 189 7.90 7.81 -10.33
CA GLU A 189 7.19 6.91 -11.24
C GLU A 189 7.08 7.49 -12.64
N THR A 190 6.77 6.62 -13.59
CA THR A 190 6.45 7.01 -14.96
C THR A 190 4.94 6.92 -15.18
N LEU A 191 4.40 7.85 -15.97
CA LEU A 191 2.97 7.85 -16.31
C LEU A 191 2.54 6.54 -16.98
N ASP A 192 3.38 5.99 -17.86
CA ASP A 192 3.11 4.72 -18.56
C ASP A 192 2.95 3.54 -17.59
N GLU A 193 3.80 3.50 -16.56
CA GLU A 193 3.73 2.46 -15.52
C GLU A 193 2.45 2.58 -14.69
N GLU A 194 2.07 3.80 -14.31
CA GLU A 194 0.85 4.05 -13.54
C GLU A 194 -0.40 3.71 -14.35
N ILE A 195 -0.48 4.17 -15.61
CA ILE A 195 -1.61 3.83 -16.50
C ILE A 195 -1.71 2.31 -16.69
N ALA A 196 -0.58 1.62 -16.88
CA ALA A 196 -0.60 0.17 -16.99
C ALA A 196 -1.15 -0.49 -15.72
N ALA A 197 -0.75 -0.03 -14.54
CA ALA A 197 -1.27 -0.53 -13.27
C ALA A 197 -2.78 -0.30 -13.12
N CYS A 198 -3.26 0.91 -13.39
CA CYS A 198 -4.68 1.26 -13.28
C CYS A 198 -5.57 0.53 -14.30
N GLN A 199 -5.04 0.23 -15.49
CA GLN A 199 -5.76 -0.50 -16.55
C GLN A 199 -5.63 -2.03 -16.43
N LEU A 200 -5.04 -2.54 -15.35
CA LEU A 200 -4.67 -3.95 -15.19
C LEU A 200 -3.97 -4.50 -16.45
N LYS A 201 -2.96 -3.76 -16.95
CA LYS A 201 -2.06 -4.19 -18.01
C LYS A 201 -0.69 -4.52 -17.43
N GLN A 202 -0.11 -5.63 -17.90
CA GLN A 202 1.24 -6.02 -17.49
C GLN A 202 2.25 -5.01 -18.03
N TYR A 203 2.86 -4.23 -17.14
CA TYR A 203 3.97 -3.36 -17.50
C TYR A 203 5.20 -4.19 -17.89
N LYS A 204 5.90 -3.76 -18.94
CA LYS A 204 7.04 -4.47 -19.53
C LYS A 204 8.34 -4.13 -18.81
N TYR A 205 8.54 -4.72 -17.63
CA TYR A 205 9.84 -4.66 -16.95
C TYR A 205 10.90 -5.45 -17.73
N LYS A 206 12.17 -5.00 -17.65
CA LYS A 206 13.29 -5.63 -18.36
C LYS A 206 13.56 -7.06 -17.88
N ASP A 207 13.27 -7.33 -16.62
CA ASP A 207 13.53 -8.56 -15.88
C ASP A 207 12.23 -9.32 -15.55
N LEU A 208 11.10 -8.97 -16.17
CA LEU A 208 9.78 -9.51 -15.82
C LEU A 208 9.73 -11.04 -15.80
N ILE A 209 10.34 -11.69 -16.79
CA ILE A 209 10.33 -13.16 -16.94
C ILE A 209 11.10 -13.84 -15.80
N GLU A 210 12.24 -13.26 -15.41
CA GLU A 210 13.07 -13.78 -14.33
C GLU A 210 12.37 -13.57 -12.98
N ALA A 211 11.90 -12.34 -12.74
CA ALA A 211 11.14 -11.99 -11.54
C ALA A 211 9.89 -12.85 -11.37
N GLU A 212 9.26 -13.31 -12.46
CA GLU A 212 8.09 -14.16 -12.38
C GLU A 212 8.39 -15.60 -11.90
N LYS A 213 9.53 -16.17 -12.33
CA LYS A 213 9.90 -17.56 -12.05
C LYS A 213 10.22 -17.80 -10.58
N ASP A 214 10.88 -16.84 -9.96
CA ASP A 214 11.37 -16.95 -8.58
C ASP A 214 10.31 -16.52 -7.54
N ALA A 215 9.12 -16.12 -7.99
CA ALA A 215 8.09 -15.53 -7.15
C ALA A 215 7.08 -16.54 -6.61
N GLU A 216 6.81 -16.47 -5.31
CA GLU A 216 5.71 -17.20 -4.69
C GLU A 216 4.37 -16.52 -5.01
N THR A 217 3.30 -17.29 -5.27
CA THR A 217 2.00 -16.73 -5.69
C THR A 217 0.95 -16.84 -4.59
N TYR A 218 0.16 -15.78 -4.40
CA TYR A 218 -1.04 -15.76 -3.55
C TYR A 218 -2.30 -15.73 -4.44
N ALA A 219 -3.31 -16.53 -4.11
CA ALA A 219 -4.61 -16.47 -4.79
C ALA A 219 -5.28 -15.12 -4.54
N ARG A 220 -5.44 -14.31 -5.59
CA ARG A 220 -6.12 -13.02 -5.57
C ARG A 220 -7.01 -12.89 -6.82
N PHE A 221 -8.03 -12.04 -6.71
CA PHE A 221 -9.18 -11.80 -7.61
C PHE A 221 -9.25 -12.59 -8.92
N ASP A 222 -10.36 -13.32 -9.08
CA ASP A 222 -10.79 -13.86 -10.36
C ASP A 222 -11.84 -12.92 -10.97
N PHE A 223 -11.48 -12.27 -12.09
CA PHE A 223 -12.36 -11.37 -12.84
C PHE A 223 -13.16 -12.09 -13.94
N SER A 224 -13.19 -13.43 -13.95
CA SER A 224 -13.92 -14.22 -14.95
C SER A 224 -15.43 -14.36 -14.73
N LYS A 225 -16.00 -13.56 -13.81
CA LYS A 225 -17.45 -13.40 -13.65
C LYS A 225 -17.94 -12.08 -14.21
#